data_AF-A0AA38F8U7-F1
#
_entry.id   AF-A0AA38F8U7-F1
#
_cell.length_a   1.000
_cell.length_b   1.000
_cell.length_c   1.000
_cell.angle_alpha   90.00
_cell.angle_beta   90.00
_cell.angle_gamma   90.00
#
_symmetry.space_group_name_H-M   'P 1'
#
loop_
_entity.id
_entity.type
_entity.pdbx_description
1 polymer ?
#
loop_
_entity_poly.entity_id
_entity_poly.type
_entity_poly.pdbx_seq_one_letter_code
_entity_poly.pdbx_strand_id
1 'polypeptide(L)'
;MECTGEGALFVEATVNNDLSVIGDLDEDNPSFKKMIFSLPLDTAFRDLHLLIVQVTHFTCGGFVVGISFHHNQCDGIGLGKFLQGMADIARGG
;
A
#
# COMPACT_ATOMS: atom_id res chain seq x y z
N MET A 1 -8.12 19.48 -5.07
CA MET A 1 -8.56 18.15 -4.63
C MET A 1 -10.03 18.22 -4.28
N GLU A 2 -10.81 17.23 -4.66
CA GLU A 2 -12.25 17.21 -4.40
C GLU A 2 -12.57 16.05 -3.45
N CYS A 3 -13.25 16.34 -2.34
CA CYS A 3 -13.67 15.32 -1.37
C CYS A 3 -14.99 14.68 -1.82
N THR A 4 -14.93 13.91 -2.92
CA THR A 4 -16.09 13.28 -3.58
C THR A 4 -16.61 12.03 -2.86
N GLY A 5 -15.78 11.43 -2.00
CA GLY A 5 -16.12 10.18 -1.32
C GLY A 5 -15.90 8.92 -2.17
N GLU A 6 -15.19 9.02 -3.30
CA GLU A 6 -14.84 7.88 -4.16
C GLU A 6 -13.97 6.82 -3.46
N GLY A 7 -13.29 7.21 -2.38
CA GLY A 7 -12.58 6.29 -1.49
C GLY A 7 -11.14 5.99 -1.93
N ALA A 8 -10.53 5.04 -1.21
CA ALA A 8 -9.19 4.52 -1.49
C ALA A 8 -9.28 3.21 -2.27
N LEU A 9 -8.33 2.95 -3.16
CA LEU A 9 -8.24 1.67 -3.85
C LEU A 9 -7.63 0.63 -2.90
N PHE A 10 -8.35 -0.46 -2.66
CA PHE A 10 -7.86 -1.60 -1.89
C PHE A 10 -7.65 -2.80 -2.80
N VAL A 11 -6.44 -3.36 -2.81
CA VAL A 11 -6.03 -4.47 -3.66
C VAL A 11 -5.61 -5.65 -2.78
N GLU A 12 -6.14 -6.82 -3.07
CA GLU A 12 -5.72 -8.07 -2.44
C GLU A 12 -4.83 -8.86 -3.40
N ALA A 13 -3.73 -9.41 -2.90
CA ALA A 13 -2.80 -10.24 -3.65
C ALA A 13 -2.36 -11.44 -2.82
N THR A 14 -1.90 -12.49 -3.49
CA THR A 14 -1.39 -13.71 -2.84
C THR A 14 -0.07 -14.13 -3.46
N VAL A 15 0.87 -14.58 -2.64
CA VAL A 15 2.15 -15.15 -3.05
C VAL A 15 2.20 -16.60 -2.59
N ASN A 16 2.47 -17.52 -3.51
CA ASN A 16 2.56 -18.97 -3.25
C ASN A 16 3.92 -19.37 -2.65
N ASN A 17 4.41 -18.58 -1.70
CA ASN A 17 5.66 -18.78 -0.99
C ASN A 17 5.50 -18.36 0.46
N ASP A 18 6.43 -18.81 1.30
CA ASP A 18 6.62 -18.32 2.66
C ASP A 18 7.17 -16.88 2.63
N LEU A 19 6.77 -16.06 3.60
CA LEU A 19 7.20 -14.64 3.72
C LEU A 19 8.73 -14.50 3.79
N SER A 20 9.45 -15.52 4.28
CA SER A 20 10.92 -15.57 4.27
C SER A 20 11.56 -15.38 2.90
N VAL A 21 10.81 -15.57 1.80
CA VAL A 21 11.27 -15.28 0.44
C VAL A 21 11.60 -13.80 0.21
N ILE A 22 11.05 -12.90 1.02
CA ILE A 22 11.35 -11.46 0.95
C ILE A 22 12.83 -11.20 1.25
N GLY A 23 13.43 -12.01 2.13
CA GLY A 23 14.83 -11.87 2.52
C GLY A 23 15.10 -10.60 3.34
N ASP A 24 16.29 -10.05 3.14
CA ASP A 24 16.71 -8.80 3.76
C ASP A 24 16.01 -7.60 3.09
N LEU A 25 15.51 -6.66 3.89
CA LEU A 25 14.85 -5.44 3.43
C LEU A 25 15.85 -4.35 3.05
N ASP A 26 17.09 -4.45 3.51
CA ASP A 26 18.17 -3.49 3.18
C ASP A 26 18.81 -3.79 1.81
N GLU A 27 18.53 -4.96 1.22
CA GLU A 27 18.95 -5.32 -0.13
C GLU A 27 17.98 -4.80 -1.19
N ASP A 28 18.52 -4.34 -2.33
CA ASP A 28 17.69 -3.97 -3.49
C ASP A 28 17.07 -5.23 -4.11
N ASN A 29 15.82 -5.50 -3.70
CA ASN A 29 15.05 -6.61 -4.19
C ASN A 29 13.96 -6.12 -5.17
N PRO A 30 14.10 -6.37 -6.48
CA PRO A 30 13.11 -5.96 -7.48
C PRO A 30 11.69 -6.49 -7.23
N SER A 31 11.55 -7.55 -6.42
CA SER A 31 10.25 -8.11 -6.04
C SER A 31 9.40 -7.17 -5.18
N PHE A 32 10.00 -6.20 -4.47
CA PHE A 32 9.26 -5.22 -3.66
C PHE A 32 8.32 -4.37 -4.51
N LYS A 33 8.66 -4.13 -5.79
CA LYS A 33 7.77 -3.45 -6.75
C LYS A 33 6.48 -4.20 -7.04
N LYS A 34 6.42 -5.51 -6.77
CA LYS A 34 5.21 -6.34 -6.89
C LYS A 34 4.33 -6.28 -5.64
N MET A 35 4.86 -5.78 -4.52
CA MET A 35 4.14 -5.65 -3.25
C MET A 35 3.31 -4.36 -3.16
N ILE A 36 3.40 -3.49 -4.17
CA ILE A 36 2.67 -2.24 -4.26
C ILE A 36 1.98 -2.18 -5.63
N PHE A 37 0.65 -2.05 -5.62
CA PHE A 37 -0.11 -1.85 -6.84
C PHE A 37 0.21 -0.47 -7.41
N SER A 38 0.60 -0.43 -8.67
CA SER A 38 0.90 0.80 -9.39
C SER A 38 0.03 0.90 -10.63
N LEU A 39 -0.59 2.05 -10.81
CA LEU A 39 -1.30 2.36 -12.05
C LEU A 39 -0.29 2.64 -13.18
N PRO A 40 -0.64 2.37 -14.44
CA PRO A 40 0.16 2.78 -15.59
C PRO A 40 0.54 4.26 -15.52
N LEU A 41 1.75 4.61 -15.96
CA LEU A 41 2.26 6.00 -15.89
C LEU A 41 1.44 7.00 -16.72
N ASP A 42 0.71 6.51 -17.72
CA ASP A 42 -0.18 7.27 -18.60
C ASP A 42 -1.62 7.35 -18.10
N THR A 43 -1.91 6.84 -16.89
CA THR A 43 -3.22 6.95 -16.26
C THR A 43 -3.60 8.42 -16.12
N ALA A 44 -4.79 8.79 -16.59
CA ALA A 44 -5.25 10.17 -16.50
C ALA A 44 -5.36 10.59 -15.03
N PHE A 45 -5.04 11.85 -14.74
CA PHE A 45 -5.03 12.36 -13.35
C PHE A 45 -6.38 12.16 -12.63
N ARG A 46 -7.49 12.16 -13.37
CA ARG A 46 -8.83 11.93 -12.84
C ARG A 46 -9.07 10.48 -12.38
N ASP A 47 -8.32 9.54 -12.93
CA ASP A 47 -8.43 8.11 -12.63
C ASP A 47 -7.39 7.66 -11.58
N LEU A 48 -6.55 8.59 -11.11
CA LEU A 48 -5.61 8.34 -10.02
C LEU A 48 -6.34 8.32 -8.68
N HIS A 49 -6.16 7.23 -7.94
CA HIS A 49 -6.62 7.14 -6.57
C HIS A 49 -5.63 7.86 -5.64
N LEU A 50 -6.15 8.60 -4.67
CA LEU A 50 -5.33 9.41 -3.76
C LEU A 50 -4.51 8.55 -2.80
N LEU A 51 -5.07 7.38 -2.49
CA LEU A 51 -4.49 6.34 -1.65
C LEU A 51 -4.81 4.99 -2.29
N ILE A 52 -3.77 4.16 -2.40
CA ILE A 52 -3.83 2.77 -2.82
C ILE A 52 -3.22 1.95 -1.67
N VAL A 53 -3.95 0.93 -1.24
CA VAL A 53 -3.52 -0.04 -0.23
C VAL A 53 -3.52 -1.41 -0.88
N GLN A 54 -2.37 -2.08 -0.93
CA GLN A 54 -2.29 -3.49 -1.33
C GLN A 54 -1.98 -4.35 -0.10
N VAL A 55 -2.77 -5.40 0.12
CA VAL A 55 -2.46 -6.45 1.10
C VAL A 55 -2.07 -7.71 0.36
N THR A 56 -0.85 -8.18 0.59
CA THR A 56 -0.29 -9.37 -0.06
C THR A 56 -0.12 -10.49 0.95
N HIS A 57 -0.86 -11.58 0.81
CA HIS A 57 -0.85 -12.74 1.70
C HIS A 57 0.16 -13.80 1.26
N PHE A 58 0.83 -14.43 2.23
CA PHE A 58 1.82 -15.50 2.02
C PHE A 58 1.31 -16.82 2.60
N THR A 59 1.88 -17.95 2.16
CA THR A 59 1.42 -19.29 2.57
C THR A 59 1.61 -19.58 4.06
N CYS A 60 2.50 -18.84 4.73
CA CYS A 60 2.73 -18.96 6.17
C CYS A 60 1.74 -18.16 7.04
N GLY A 61 0.77 -17.48 6.43
CA GLY A 61 -0.18 -16.60 7.13
C GLY A 61 0.36 -15.19 7.37
N GLY A 62 1.65 -14.93 7.09
CA GLY A 62 2.21 -13.59 7.05
C GLY A 62 1.66 -12.76 5.88
N PHE A 63 1.78 -11.44 5.98
CA PHE A 63 1.34 -10.53 4.93
C PHE A 63 2.23 -9.28 4.83
N VAL A 64 2.18 -8.62 3.68
CA VAL A 64 2.77 -7.30 3.43
C VAL A 64 1.66 -6.30 3.12
N VAL A 65 1.78 -5.10 3.69
CA VAL A 65 0.92 -3.95 3.36
C VAL A 65 1.72 -2.95 2.54
N GLY A 66 1.41 -2.84 1.25
CA GLY A 66 1.96 -1.84 0.35
C GLY A 66 1.08 -0.60 0.29
N ILE A 67 1.67 0.59 0.42
CA ILE A 67 0.96 1.86 0.38
C ILE A 67 1.52 2.72 -0.76
N SER A 68 0.64 3.22 -1.62
CA SER A 68 0.95 4.24 -2.62
C SER A 68 -0.01 5.40 -2.46
N PHE A 69 0.51 6.62 -2.54
CA PHE A 69 -0.28 7.84 -2.38
C PHE A 69 0.33 8.95 -3.23
N HIS A 70 -0.49 9.92 -3.60
CA HIS A 70 -0.02 11.05 -4.37
C HIS A 70 0.75 12.03 -3.45
N HIS A 71 2.02 12.33 -3.73
CA HIS A 71 2.91 13.06 -2.79
C HIS A 71 2.45 14.51 -2.50
N ASN A 72 1.58 15.10 -3.33
CA ASN A 72 0.96 16.40 -3.02
C ASN A 72 0.01 16.36 -1.81
N GLN A 73 -0.33 15.16 -1.31
CA GLN A 73 -1.29 14.95 -0.24
C GLN A 73 -0.72 15.13 1.15
N CYS A 74 0.43 14.55 1.37
CA CYS A 74 1.07 14.57 2.67
C CYS A 74 2.57 14.36 2.49
N ASP A 75 3.32 14.89 3.44
CA ASP A 75 4.71 14.50 3.64
C ASP A 75 4.79 13.16 4.40
N GLY A 76 6.00 12.66 4.61
CA GLY A 76 6.20 11.41 5.34
C GLY A 76 5.65 11.44 6.78
N ILE A 77 5.61 12.61 7.43
CA ILE A 77 5.06 12.75 8.79
C ILE A 77 3.54 12.60 8.74
N GLY A 78 2.87 13.22 7.77
CA GLY A 78 1.44 13.09 7.54
C GLY A 78 1.05 11.65 7.23
N LEU A 79 1.82 10.96 6.39
CA LEU A 79 1.62 9.53 6.13
C LEU A 79 1.77 8.70 7.42
N GLY A 80 2.80 8.94 8.23
CA GLY A 80 3.00 8.22 9.49
C GLY A 80 1.84 8.37 10.46
N LYS A 81 1.30 9.59 10.58
CA LYS A 81 0.09 9.85 11.40
C LYS A 81 -1.15 9.12 10.86
N PHE A 82 -1.32 9.11 9.55
CA PHE A 82 -2.42 8.39 8.91
C PHE A 82 -2.34 6.89 9.20
N LEU A 83 -1.17 6.27 9.03
CA LEU A 83 -0.95 4.86 9.32
C LEU A 83 -1.17 4.52 10.80
N GLN A 84 -0.75 5.39 11.71
CA GLN A 84 -1.02 5.22 13.14
C GLN A 84 -2.53 5.21 13.42
N GLY A 85 -3.27 6.18 12.89
CA GLY A 85 -4.73 6.24 13.04
C GLY A 85 -5.45 5.03 12.43
N MET A 86 -5.02 4.57 11.25
CA MET A 86 -5.53 3.32 10.66
C MET A 86 -5.31 2.13 11.60
N ALA A 87 -4.12 2.02 12.17
CA ALA A 87 -3.77 0.91 13.05
C ALA A 87 -4.53 0.96 14.38
N ASP A 88 -4.79 2.15 14.92
CA ASP A 88 -5.61 2.35 16.12
C ASP A 88 -7.05 1.89 15.88
N ILE A 89 -7.67 2.34 14.78
CA ILE A 89 -9.03 1.91 14.38
C ILE A 89 -9.08 0.39 14.17
N ALA A 90 -8.09 -0.19 13.49
CA ALA A 90 -8.03 -1.63 13.23
C ALA A 90 -7.94 -2.47 14.51
N ARG A 91 -7.39 -1.93 15.61
CA ARG A 91 -7.34 -2.58 16.93
C ARG A 91 -8.63 -2.40 17.75
N GLY A 92 -9.63 -1.71 17.23
CA GLY A 92 -10.87 -1.41 17.94
C GLY A 92 -10.77 -0.20 18.86
N GLY A 93 -9.86 0.75 18.55
CA GLY A 93 -9.83 2.08 19.17
C GLY A 93 -11.05 2.93 18.86
#